data_AF-A0A843HIJ1-F1
#
_entry.id   AF-A0A843HIJ1-F1
#
_cell.length_a   1.000
_cell.length_b   1.000
_cell.length_c   1.000
_cell.angle_alpha   90.00
_cell.angle_beta   90.00
_cell.angle_gamma   90.00
#
_symmetry.space_group_name_H-M   'P 1'
#
loop_
_entity.id
_entity.type
_entity.pdbx_description
1 polymer ?
#
loop_
_entity_poly.entity_id
_entity_poly.type
_entity_poly.pdbx_seq_one_letter_code
_entity_poly.pdbx_strand_id
1 'polypeptide(L)'
;MDSRKFKKVTVHKKDKRKKKITYNKKYIVYLIMTLIIITVFTGLIGGIIFRVPEDSQLIKPQVFDFHPYGYEFNKDLYGYCNATDEYGNTRTYYFTLEQMAALYQSSGGTFNFTDGIYVSLDNTTSSYNVVDNIYKKNGAKIIKPQDYNEYEFAENARFLGRNNTYCARGFGFSNDEYNDSVF
;
A
#
# COMPACT_ATOMS: atom_id res chain seq x y z
N MET A 1 -20.83 57.31 69.37
CA MET A 1 -20.93 56.92 67.95
C MET A 1 -19.65 56.23 67.55
N ASP A 2 -19.80 54.99 67.12
CA ASP A 2 -18.77 53.98 66.88
C ASP A 2 -18.16 54.18 65.48
N SER A 3 -16.83 54.21 65.35
CA SER A 3 -16.17 54.16 64.03
C SER A 3 -14.92 53.28 64.08
N ARG A 4 -15.14 51.99 63.84
CA ARG A 4 -14.11 50.99 63.59
C ARG A 4 -13.34 51.37 62.32
N LYS A 5 -12.12 51.88 62.47
CA LYS A 5 -11.19 52.04 61.35
C LYS A 5 -10.38 50.76 61.18
N PHE A 6 -10.77 49.99 60.17
CA PHE A 6 -10.06 48.80 59.70
C PHE A 6 -8.60 49.10 59.38
N LYS A 7 -7.67 48.36 60.01
CA LYS A 7 -6.25 48.30 59.59
C LYS A 7 -6.20 47.64 58.21
N LYS A 8 -5.71 48.37 57.20
CA LYS A 8 -5.30 47.76 55.92
C LYS A 8 -4.09 46.86 56.19
N VAL A 9 -4.28 45.55 56.08
CA VAL A 9 -3.18 44.58 56.02
C VAL A 9 -2.68 44.54 54.58
N THR A 10 -1.49 45.09 54.35
CA THR A 10 -0.82 45.01 53.05
C THR A 10 -0.28 43.60 52.87
N VAL A 11 -0.98 42.77 52.11
CA VAL A 11 -0.49 41.44 51.73
C VAL A 11 0.53 41.60 50.61
N HIS A 12 1.81 41.46 50.92
CA HIS A 12 2.85 41.33 49.91
C HIS A 12 2.67 40.00 49.17
N LYS A 13 2.04 40.05 47.98
CA LYS A 13 2.08 38.95 47.02
C LYS A 13 3.52 38.83 46.51
N LYS A 14 4.22 37.76 46.92
CA LYS A 14 5.49 37.37 46.31
C LYS A 14 5.22 36.90 44.88
N ASP A 15 5.64 37.69 43.90
CA ASP A 15 5.68 37.25 42.51
C ASP A 15 6.62 36.05 42.38
N LYS A 16 6.04 34.87 42.10
CA LYS A 16 6.81 33.68 41.74
C LYS A 16 7.48 33.95 40.39
N ARG A 17 8.76 34.35 40.42
CA ARG A 17 9.61 34.41 39.23
C ARG A 17 9.59 33.05 38.54
N LYS A 18 8.91 32.96 37.39
CA LYS A 18 8.99 31.79 36.50
C LYS A 18 10.45 31.66 36.06
N LYS A 19 11.14 30.61 36.50
CA LYS A 19 12.48 30.28 36.02
C LYS A 19 12.40 30.07 34.50
N LYS A 20 13.03 30.96 33.72
CA LYS A 20 13.26 30.71 32.30
C LYS A 20 14.23 29.54 32.20
N ILE A 21 13.77 28.43 31.65
CA ILE A 21 14.62 27.28 31.34
C ILE A 21 15.48 27.70 30.14
N THR A 22 16.72 28.09 30.40
CA THR A 22 17.72 28.27 29.34
C THR A 22 18.25 26.91 28.95
N TYR A 23 17.74 26.36 27.86
CA TYR A 23 18.25 25.13 27.26
C TYR A 23 19.66 25.37 26.71
N ASN A 24 20.60 24.51 27.08
CA ASN A 24 21.98 24.58 26.59
C ASN A 24 21.97 24.23 25.10
N LYS A 25 22.39 25.17 24.24
CA LYS A 25 22.44 24.97 22.76
C LYS A 25 23.17 23.68 22.37
N LYS A 26 24.19 23.26 23.13
CA LYS A 26 24.92 21.99 22.89
C LYS A 26 24.01 20.76 23.02
N TYR A 27 23.06 20.78 23.95
CA TYR A 27 22.10 19.69 24.16
C TYR A 27 21.08 19.58 23.02
N ILE A 28 20.63 20.72 22.48
CA ILE A 28 19.70 20.75 21.35
C ILE A 28 20.38 20.19 20.09
N VAL A 29 21.63 20.60 19.84
CA VAL A 29 22.41 20.08 18.69
C VAL A 29 22.64 18.58 18.82
N TYR A 30 22.99 18.09 20.02
CA TYR A 30 23.18 16.64 20.24
C TYR A 30 21.90 15.85 19.98
N LEU A 31 20.74 16.35 20.41
CA LEU A 31 19.43 15.72 20.24
C LEU A 31 19.00 15.68 18.77
N ILE A 32 19.27 16.75 18.00
CA ILE A 32 19.06 16.77 16.54
C ILE A 32 19.96 15.74 15.85
N MET A 33 21.24 15.67 16.21
CA MET A 33 22.16 14.70 15.62
C MET A 33 21.75 13.26 15.93
N THR A 34 21.23 12.98 17.13
CA THR A 34 20.73 11.64 17.47
C THR A 34 19.47 11.29 16.67
N LEU A 35 18.55 12.23 16.46
CA LEU A 35 17.38 12.04 15.60
C LEU A 35 17.76 11.76 14.14
N ILE A 36 18.78 12.45 13.60
CA ILE A 36 19.29 12.20 12.24
C ILE A 36 19.91 10.80 12.16
N ILE A 37 20.71 10.40 13.15
CA ILE A 37 21.32 9.06 13.18
C ILE A 37 20.24 7.97 13.26
N ILE A 38 19.22 8.15 14.10
CA ILE A 38 18.11 7.19 14.21
C ILE A 38 17.35 7.08 12.89
N THR A 39 17.04 8.20 12.23
CA THR A 39 16.34 8.20 10.92
C THR A 39 17.17 7.57 9.80
N VAL A 40 18.49 7.78 9.81
CA VAL A 40 19.41 7.11 8.87
C VAL A 40 19.51 5.62 9.16
N PHE A 41 19.59 5.21 10.44
CA PHE A 41 19.61 3.81 10.84
C PHE A 41 18.29 3.09 10.57
N THR A 42 17.13 3.72 10.79
CA THR A 42 15.84 3.13 10.42
C THR A 42 15.68 3.08 8.90
N GLY A 43 16.22 4.03 8.13
CA GLY A 43 16.32 3.94 6.68
C GLY A 43 17.22 2.79 6.19
N LEU A 44 18.34 2.53 6.88
CA LEU A 44 19.28 1.45 6.59
C LEU A 44 18.75 0.06 7.01
N ILE A 45 18.11 -0.04 8.17
CA ILE A 45 17.42 -1.26 8.63
C ILE A 45 16.16 -1.50 7.79
N GLY A 46 15.51 -0.46 7.27
CA GLY A 46 14.49 -0.57 6.21
C GLY A 46 15.03 -1.17 4.90
N GLY A 47 16.35 -1.26 4.76
CA GLY A 47 17.07 -2.00 3.73
C GLY A 47 17.39 -3.45 4.10
N ILE A 48 16.56 -4.12 4.93
CA ILE A 48 16.56 -5.59 4.96
C ILE A 48 16.27 -6.04 3.53
N ILE A 49 17.31 -6.55 2.86
CA ILE A 49 17.19 -7.17 1.54
C ILE A 49 16.38 -8.44 1.76
N PHE A 50 15.07 -8.34 1.63
CA PHE A 50 14.23 -9.52 1.51
C PHE A 50 14.72 -10.27 0.27
N ARG A 51 15.00 -11.56 0.40
CA ARG A 51 15.22 -12.39 -0.79
C ARG A 51 13.84 -12.76 -1.32
N VAL A 52 13.70 -12.77 -2.64
CA VAL A 52 12.54 -13.38 -3.27
C VAL A 52 12.51 -14.86 -2.82
N PRO A 53 11.37 -15.39 -2.36
CA PRO A 53 11.25 -16.79 -2.00
C PRO A 53 11.63 -17.71 -3.17
N GLU A 54 12.28 -18.85 -2.88
CA GLU A 54 12.83 -19.76 -3.90
C GLU A 54 11.74 -20.43 -4.76
N ASP A 55 10.52 -20.52 -4.25
CA ASP A 55 9.35 -21.08 -4.93
C ASP A 55 8.57 -20.04 -5.76
N SER A 56 9.03 -18.79 -5.79
CA SER A 56 8.41 -17.74 -6.61
C SER A 56 8.91 -17.77 -8.05
N GLN A 57 7.99 -17.58 -8.99
CA GLN A 57 8.31 -17.44 -10.41
C GLN A 57 8.25 -15.98 -10.84
N LEU A 58 9.17 -15.57 -11.71
CA LEU A 58 9.10 -14.27 -12.39
C LEU A 58 8.08 -14.36 -13.53
N ILE A 59 7.11 -13.46 -13.52
CA ILE A 59 6.15 -13.29 -14.62
C ILE A 59 6.20 -11.86 -15.14
N LYS A 60 5.99 -11.69 -16.44
CA LYS A 60 5.91 -10.39 -17.11
C LYS A 60 4.47 -10.14 -17.58
N PRO A 61 3.65 -9.41 -16.79
CA PRO A 61 2.28 -9.13 -17.16
C PRO A 61 2.20 -8.33 -18.46
N GLN A 62 1.35 -8.78 -19.38
CA GLN A 62 1.08 -8.09 -20.64
C GLN A 62 -0.18 -7.26 -20.54
N VAL A 63 -1.25 -7.87 -20.01
CA VAL A 63 -2.57 -7.26 -19.88
C VAL A 63 -3.20 -7.75 -18.58
N PHE A 64 -3.68 -6.82 -17.76
CA PHE A 64 -4.54 -7.05 -16.61
C PHE A 64 -6.00 -6.90 -16.99
N ASP A 65 -6.87 -7.67 -16.36
CA ASP A 65 -8.32 -7.65 -16.56
C ASP A 65 -9.07 -8.11 -15.30
N PHE A 66 -10.32 -7.68 -15.13
CA PHE A 66 -11.16 -8.02 -13.97
C PHE A 66 -12.33 -8.90 -14.38
N HIS A 67 -12.84 -9.68 -13.42
CA HIS A 67 -14.03 -10.49 -13.59
C HIS A 67 -15.10 -10.11 -12.56
N PRO A 68 -16.22 -9.52 -12.99
CA PRO A 68 -17.15 -8.81 -12.10
C PRO A 68 -17.95 -9.69 -11.14
N TYR A 69 -17.83 -11.02 -11.22
CA TYR A 69 -18.53 -11.97 -10.34
C TYR A 69 -17.62 -13.03 -9.71
N GLY A 70 -16.30 -12.81 -9.79
CA GLY A 70 -15.32 -13.84 -9.52
C GLY A 70 -15.48 -15.06 -10.44
N TYR A 71 -14.72 -16.12 -10.19
CA TYR A 71 -14.69 -17.27 -11.08
C TYR A 71 -15.58 -18.40 -10.54
N GLU A 72 -16.24 -19.14 -11.44
CA GLU A 72 -17.08 -20.28 -11.04
C GLU A 72 -16.30 -21.32 -10.21
N PHE A 73 -15.01 -21.51 -10.53
CA PHE A 73 -14.14 -22.43 -9.81
C PHE A 73 -13.58 -21.86 -8.50
N ASN A 74 -13.52 -20.54 -8.35
CA ASN A 74 -13.07 -19.88 -7.12
C ASN A 74 -13.64 -18.44 -7.06
N LYS A 75 -14.55 -18.23 -6.10
CA LYS A 75 -15.27 -16.97 -5.93
C LYS A 75 -14.45 -15.86 -5.27
N ASP A 76 -13.31 -16.20 -4.67
CA ASP A 76 -12.43 -15.24 -4.00
C ASP A 76 -11.47 -14.53 -4.98
N LEU A 77 -11.41 -15.02 -6.22
CA LEU A 77 -10.63 -14.44 -7.29
C LEU A 77 -11.45 -13.37 -8.00
N TYR A 78 -10.83 -12.25 -8.31
CA TYR A 78 -11.50 -11.05 -8.82
C TYR A 78 -10.89 -10.53 -10.13
N GLY A 79 -9.61 -10.77 -10.36
CA GLY A 79 -8.94 -10.33 -11.58
C GLY A 79 -7.91 -11.32 -12.06
N TYR A 80 -7.35 -11.05 -13.23
CA TYR A 80 -6.30 -11.85 -13.82
C TYR A 80 -5.33 -10.99 -14.62
N CYS A 81 -4.20 -11.58 -14.97
CA CYS A 81 -3.37 -11.09 -16.05
C CYS A 81 -2.93 -12.23 -16.96
N ASN A 82 -2.72 -11.91 -18.23
CA ASN A 82 -1.93 -12.75 -19.11
C ASN A 82 -0.48 -12.33 -18.95
N ALA A 83 0.39 -13.27 -18.58
CA ALA A 83 1.79 -12.99 -18.34
C ALA A 83 2.69 -14.06 -18.95
N THR A 84 3.87 -13.64 -19.38
CA THR A 84 4.91 -14.55 -19.86
C THR A 84 5.79 -14.97 -18.68
N ASP A 85 5.89 -16.27 -18.43
CA ASP A 85 6.77 -16.85 -17.41
C ASP A 85 8.25 -16.77 -17.83
N GLU A 86 9.16 -17.14 -16.93
CA GLU A 86 10.60 -17.14 -17.16
C GLU A 86 11.06 -18.08 -18.31
N TYR A 87 10.23 -19.05 -18.68
CA TYR A 87 10.47 -19.99 -19.77
C TYR A 87 9.89 -19.52 -21.10
N GLY A 88 9.24 -18.35 -21.13
CA GLY A 88 8.64 -17.78 -22.34
C GLY A 88 7.22 -18.28 -22.63
N ASN A 89 6.58 -19.03 -21.72
CA ASN A 89 5.19 -19.44 -21.91
C ASN A 89 4.24 -18.34 -21.41
N THR A 90 3.26 -17.98 -22.24
CA THR A 90 2.18 -17.10 -21.80
C THR A 90 1.10 -17.91 -21.10
N ARG A 91 0.75 -17.51 -19.88
CA ARG A 91 -0.28 -18.15 -19.06
C ARG A 91 -1.15 -17.08 -18.41
N THR A 92 -2.35 -17.49 -18.01
CA THR A 92 -3.25 -16.67 -17.22
C THR A 92 -2.99 -16.91 -15.73
N TYR A 93 -2.83 -15.82 -14.98
CA TYR A 93 -2.61 -15.80 -13.54
C TYR A 93 -3.77 -15.08 -12.88
N TYR A 94 -4.38 -15.70 -11.88
CA TYR A 94 -5.58 -15.18 -11.22
C TYR A 94 -5.24 -14.59 -9.87
N PHE A 95 -5.89 -13.48 -9.54
CA PHE A 95 -5.63 -12.67 -8.37
C PHE A 95 -6.93 -12.38 -7.61
N THR A 96 -6.81 -12.23 -6.29
CA THR A 96 -7.90 -11.71 -5.44
C THR A 96 -8.08 -10.21 -5.65
N LEU A 97 -9.21 -9.67 -5.17
CA LEU A 97 -9.49 -8.23 -5.18
C LEU A 97 -8.36 -7.44 -4.48
N GLU A 98 -7.93 -7.91 -3.32
CA GLU A 98 -6.89 -7.27 -2.52
C GLU A 98 -5.54 -7.23 -3.25
N GLN A 99 -5.18 -8.30 -3.96
CA GLN A 99 -3.96 -8.37 -4.76
C GLN A 99 -4.00 -7.42 -5.95
N MET A 100 -5.13 -7.32 -6.65
CA MET A 100 -5.29 -6.37 -7.76
C MET A 100 -5.19 -4.92 -7.30
N ALA A 101 -5.77 -4.61 -6.15
CA ALA A 101 -5.63 -3.30 -5.52
C ALA A 101 -4.19 -2.97 -5.12
N ALA A 102 -3.50 -3.94 -4.54
CA ALA A 102 -2.10 -3.78 -4.17
C ALA A 102 -1.20 -3.57 -5.40
N LEU A 103 -1.48 -4.26 -6.51
CA LEU A 103 -0.80 -4.06 -7.80
C LEU A 103 -1.08 -2.67 -8.38
N TYR A 104 -2.34 -2.22 -8.35
CA TYR A 104 -2.71 -0.86 -8.78
C TYR A 104 -1.91 0.19 -8.01
N GLN A 105 -1.90 0.12 -6.68
CA GLN A 105 -1.17 1.09 -5.87
C GLN A 105 0.35 0.97 -6.03
N SER A 106 0.90 -0.25 -6.06
CA SER A 106 2.35 -0.46 -6.20
C SER A 106 2.91 0.00 -7.54
N SER A 107 2.07 0.10 -8.58
CA SER A 107 2.44 0.60 -9.91
C SER A 107 2.17 2.11 -10.08
N GLY A 108 1.73 2.81 -9.03
CA GLY A 108 1.36 4.23 -9.13
C GLY A 108 0.10 4.45 -9.97
N GLY A 109 -0.80 3.46 -10.01
CA GLY A 109 -2.05 3.50 -10.74
C GLY A 109 -1.96 3.09 -12.22
N THR A 110 -0.85 2.47 -12.63
CA THR A 110 -0.58 2.21 -14.05
C THR A 110 -0.60 0.73 -14.43
N PHE A 111 -0.61 -0.19 -13.48
CA PHE A 111 -0.40 -1.62 -13.72
C PHE A 111 0.84 -1.96 -14.55
N ASN A 112 1.76 -1.01 -14.72
CA ASN A 112 2.96 -1.21 -15.53
C ASN A 112 4.06 -1.82 -14.68
N PHE A 113 4.38 -3.09 -14.97
CA PHE A 113 5.45 -3.85 -14.33
C PHE A 113 6.46 -4.31 -15.39
N THR A 114 7.18 -3.37 -16.03
CA THR A 114 8.18 -3.66 -17.07
C THR A 114 9.24 -4.69 -16.67
N ASP A 115 9.70 -4.66 -15.42
CA ASP A 115 10.65 -5.63 -14.87
C ASP A 115 10.02 -6.99 -14.50
N GLY A 116 8.70 -7.10 -14.61
CA GLY A 116 7.90 -8.22 -14.11
C GLY A 116 7.60 -8.14 -12.61
N ILE A 117 6.84 -9.11 -12.14
CA ILE A 117 6.54 -9.35 -10.73
C ILE A 117 6.88 -10.80 -10.39
N TYR A 118 7.25 -11.04 -9.14
CA TYR A 118 7.47 -12.39 -8.65
C TYR A 118 6.19 -12.89 -7.98
N VAL A 119 5.74 -14.09 -8.31
CA VAL A 119 4.52 -14.66 -7.75
C VAL A 119 4.78 -16.06 -7.22
N SER A 120 4.18 -16.40 -6.06
CA SER A 120 4.01 -17.79 -5.63
C SER A 120 2.61 -18.25 -6.02
N LEU A 121 2.47 -19.52 -6.38
CA LEU A 121 1.18 -20.09 -6.74
C LEU A 121 0.57 -20.88 -5.59
N ASP A 122 -0.76 -20.84 -5.52
CA ASP A 122 -1.54 -21.74 -4.70
C ASP A 122 -1.65 -23.11 -5.42
N ASN A 123 -0.98 -24.10 -4.84
CA ASN A 123 -0.93 -25.47 -5.38
C ASN A 123 -2.19 -26.30 -5.10
N THR A 124 -3.21 -25.73 -4.45
CA THR A 124 -4.47 -26.46 -4.18
C THR A 124 -5.32 -26.68 -5.43
N THR A 125 -5.12 -25.88 -6.48
CA THR A 125 -5.83 -26.01 -7.76
C THR A 125 -4.89 -26.49 -8.86
N SER A 126 -5.07 -27.72 -9.33
CA SER A 126 -4.18 -28.31 -10.35
C SER A 126 -4.38 -27.76 -11.76
N SER A 127 -5.48 -27.04 -12.00
CA SER A 127 -5.89 -26.60 -13.34
C SER A 127 -5.68 -25.11 -13.61
N TYR A 128 -5.34 -24.30 -12.59
CA TYR A 128 -5.33 -22.83 -12.71
C TYR A 128 -4.11 -22.24 -11.99
N ASN A 129 -3.50 -21.18 -12.55
CA ASN A 129 -2.42 -20.47 -11.86
C ASN A 129 -3.03 -19.43 -10.91
N VAL A 130 -3.51 -19.89 -9.76
CA VAL A 130 -3.99 -19.00 -8.71
C VAL A 130 -2.79 -18.43 -7.95
N VAL A 131 -2.72 -17.11 -7.85
CA VAL A 131 -1.62 -16.43 -7.17
C VAL A 131 -1.89 -16.38 -5.67
N ASP A 132 -0.95 -16.89 -4.88
CA ASP A 132 -1.00 -16.80 -3.41
C ASP A 132 -0.34 -15.50 -2.94
N ASN A 133 0.92 -15.28 -3.33
CA ASN A 133 1.68 -14.09 -2.93
C ASN A 133 2.36 -13.42 -4.11
N ILE A 134 2.57 -12.11 -3.97
CA ILE A 134 3.24 -11.26 -4.95
C ILE A 134 4.43 -10.58 -4.27
N TYR A 135 5.57 -10.53 -4.94
CA TYR A 135 6.80 -9.94 -4.44
C TYR A 135 7.43 -8.99 -5.46
N LYS A 136 8.07 -7.95 -4.94
CA LYS A 136 8.97 -7.08 -5.71
C LYS A 136 10.30 -7.78 -5.95
N LYS A 137 11.09 -7.27 -6.88
CA LYS A 137 12.44 -7.75 -7.19
C LYS A 137 13.39 -7.80 -5.99
N ASN A 138 13.18 -6.93 -5.01
CA ASN A 138 13.92 -6.91 -3.75
C ASN A 138 13.31 -7.82 -2.67
N GLY A 139 12.49 -8.81 -3.04
CA GLY A 139 11.84 -9.77 -2.14
C GLY A 139 10.73 -9.20 -1.25
N ALA A 140 10.48 -7.89 -1.26
CA ALA A 140 9.42 -7.30 -0.46
C ALA A 140 8.06 -7.77 -0.97
N LYS A 141 7.25 -8.38 -0.08
CA LYS A 141 5.88 -8.79 -0.39
C LYS A 141 5.02 -7.57 -0.71
N ILE A 142 4.29 -7.62 -1.82
CA ILE A 142 3.22 -6.68 -2.13
C ILE A 142 1.99 -7.14 -1.35
N ILE A 143 1.69 -6.41 -0.28
CA ILE A 143 0.55 -6.67 0.60
C ILE A 143 -0.57 -5.68 0.32
N LYS A 144 -1.78 -6.05 0.76
CA LYS A 144 -2.94 -5.16 0.75
C LYS A 144 -2.58 -3.81 1.40
N PRO A 145 -2.96 -2.67 0.80
CA PRO A 145 -2.77 -1.38 1.45
C PRO A 145 -3.65 -1.26 2.70
N GLN A 146 -3.11 -0.69 3.78
CA GLN A 146 -3.86 -0.58 5.04
C GLN A 146 -5.08 0.33 4.95
N ASP A 147 -5.02 1.37 4.12
CA ASP A 147 -6.06 2.40 3.99
C ASP A 147 -6.92 2.21 2.73
N TYR A 148 -6.89 1.02 2.13
CA TYR A 148 -7.61 0.74 0.89
C TYR A 148 -9.05 0.33 1.17
N ASN A 149 -9.98 0.98 0.46
CA ASN A 149 -11.40 0.64 0.47
C ASN A 149 -11.72 -0.34 -0.66
N GLU A 150 -11.97 -1.60 -0.28
CA GLU A 150 -12.34 -2.69 -1.19
C GLU A 150 -13.56 -2.39 -2.05
N TYR A 151 -14.60 -1.82 -1.44
CA TYR A 151 -15.84 -1.49 -2.14
C TYR A 151 -15.62 -0.39 -3.18
N GLU A 152 -14.91 0.67 -2.79
CA GLU A 152 -14.66 1.81 -3.68
C GLU A 152 -13.84 1.39 -4.90
N PHE A 153 -12.84 0.55 -4.73
CA PHE A 153 -12.05 0.08 -5.87
C PHE A 153 -12.82 -0.87 -6.76
N ALA A 154 -13.61 -1.79 -6.19
CA ALA A 154 -14.45 -2.66 -6.99
C ALA A 154 -15.45 -1.86 -7.85
N GLU A 155 -16.09 -0.84 -7.28
CA GLU A 155 -17.04 0.04 -7.98
C GLU A 155 -16.38 0.96 -9.02
N ASN A 156 -15.16 1.43 -8.75
CA ASN A 156 -14.47 2.39 -9.61
C ASN A 156 -13.42 1.78 -10.54
N ALA A 157 -13.19 0.46 -10.47
CA ALA A 157 -12.15 -0.24 -11.23
C ALA A 157 -12.14 0.10 -12.72
N ARG A 158 -13.33 0.20 -13.33
CA ARG A 158 -13.49 0.59 -14.75
C ARG A 158 -12.88 1.93 -15.09
N PHE A 159 -12.78 2.86 -14.15
CA PHE A 159 -12.17 4.18 -14.38
C PHE A 159 -10.66 4.19 -14.15
N LEU A 160 -10.13 3.24 -13.37
CA LEU A 160 -8.72 3.16 -13.02
C LEU A 160 -7.85 2.64 -14.18
N GLY A 161 -8.43 1.84 -15.09
CA GLY A 161 -7.73 1.20 -16.21
C GLY A 161 -8.09 1.71 -17.60
N ARG A 162 -9.14 2.53 -17.76
CA ARG A 162 -9.76 2.86 -19.07
C ARG A 162 -8.81 3.41 -20.14
N ASN A 163 -7.76 4.12 -19.74
CA ASN A 163 -6.79 4.75 -20.65
C ASN A 163 -5.41 4.10 -20.58
N ASN A 164 -5.31 2.90 -20.03
CA ASN A 164 -4.06 2.21 -19.79
C ASN A 164 -3.86 1.05 -20.76
N THR A 165 -2.70 1.00 -21.43
CA THR A 165 -2.36 -0.10 -22.35
C THR A 165 -2.14 -1.44 -21.66
N TYR A 166 -1.89 -1.45 -20.36
CA TYR A 166 -1.72 -2.64 -19.53
C TYR A 166 -3.04 -3.16 -18.97
N CYS A 167 -4.17 -2.50 -19.23
CA CYS A 167 -5.50 -2.96 -18.86
C CYS A 167 -6.27 -3.36 -20.12
N ALA A 168 -7.03 -4.46 -20.05
CA ALA A 168 -7.94 -4.84 -21.12
C ALA A 168 -9.00 -3.75 -21.32
N ARG A 169 -9.58 -3.67 -22.53
CA ARG A 169 -10.63 -2.68 -22.82
C ARG A 169 -11.83 -2.78 -21.87
N GLY A 170 -12.18 -4.01 -21.48
CA GLY A 170 -13.25 -4.31 -20.53
C GLY A 170 -12.85 -4.25 -19.06
N PHE A 171 -11.64 -3.81 -18.74
CA PHE A 171 -11.12 -3.84 -17.38
C PHE A 171 -12.08 -3.18 -16.40
N GLY A 172 -12.51 -3.93 -15.38
CA GLY A 172 -13.32 -3.44 -14.28
C GLY A 172 -14.80 -3.18 -14.62
N PHE A 173 -15.25 -3.49 -15.84
CA PHE A 173 -16.67 -3.42 -16.20
C PHE A 173 -17.44 -4.57 -15.54
N SER A 174 -18.68 -4.30 -15.13
CA SER A 174 -19.64 -5.36 -14.82
C SER A 174 -19.97 -6.18 -16.07
N ASN A 175 -20.56 -7.37 -15.92
CA ASN A 175 -20.90 -8.21 -17.07
C ASN A 175 -21.95 -7.52 -17.95
N ASP A 176 -22.94 -6.88 -17.32
CA ASP A 176 -23.96 -6.09 -18.02
C ASP A 176 -23.33 -4.85 -18.67
N GLU A 177 -22.48 -4.12 -17.94
CA GLU A 177 -21.80 -2.94 -18.48
C GLU A 177 -20.91 -3.30 -19.68
N TYR A 178 -20.22 -4.45 -19.64
CA TYR A 178 -19.37 -4.94 -20.73
C TYR A 178 -20.18 -5.37 -21.96
N ASN A 179 -21.31 -6.05 -21.77
CA ASN A 179 -22.18 -6.48 -22.87
C ASN A 179 -22.88 -5.31 -23.55
N ASP A 180 -23.20 -4.25 -22.80
CA ASP A 180 -23.85 -3.04 -23.32
C ASP A 180 -22.86 -2.05 -23.95
N SER A 181 -21.56 -2.27 -23.82
CA SER A 181 -20.54 -1.34 -24.31
C SER A 181 -20.01 -1.69 -25.71
N VAL A 182 -19.84 -0.63 -26.51
CA VAL A 182 -19.34 -0.71 -27.89
C VAL A 182 -17.85 -0.38 -27.87
N PHE A 183 -17.00 -1.34 -27.49
CA PHE A 183 -15.54 -1.15 -27.40
C PHE A 183 -14.78 -1.38 -28.70
#